data_AF-A0A367Z143-F1
#
_entry.id   AF-A0A367Z143-F1
#
_cell.length_a   1.000
_cell.length_b   1.000
_cell.length_c   1.000
_cell.angle_alpha   90.00
_cell.angle_beta   90.00
_cell.angle_gamma   90.00
#
_symmetry.space_group_name_H-M   'P 1'
#
loop_
_entity.id
_entity.type
_entity.pdbx_description
1 polymer ?
#
loop_
_entity_poly.entity_id
_entity_poly.type
_entity_poly.pdbx_seq_one_letter_code
_entity_poly.pdbx_strand_id
1 'polypeptide(L)'
;MLYLPELYYLQDQPDFPLSKAIEITAITVSRWCTCFEARLIAPQSKNITPVQKSGRLPEDLQARQQFVGELVEWLLANSNPPDLFYLLLDDQPLPKKDRVARFDHHDDTCCWVLNLSSEEFAELQYAWQAHGLPVDLFYPEEAQICVPYSGKTWRGRLLRWLGGQKCYTPKQWEREKRKSEMFPGTRP
;
A
#
# COMPACT_ATOMS: atom_id res chain seq x y z
N MET A 1 3.56 -6.05 12.88
CA MET A 1 2.28 -6.59 12.37
C MET A 1 2.14 -6.11 10.94
N LEU A 2 1.57 -6.94 10.06
CA LEU A 2 1.41 -6.56 8.66
C LEU A 2 0.06 -5.87 8.46
N TYR A 3 0.08 -4.77 7.71
CA TYR A 3 -1.10 -4.07 7.27
C TYR A 3 -1.11 -3.98 5.76
N LEU A 4 -2.28 -4.27 5.18
CA LEU A 4 -2.54 -4.29 3.75
C LEU A 4 -3.37 -3.08 3.34
N PRO A 5 -3.27 -2.60 2.10
CA PRO A 5 -3.92 -1.38 1.67
C PRO A 5 -5.42 -1.66 1.43
N GLU A 6 -6.28 -0.74 1.86
CA GLU A 6 -7.70 -0.78 1.59
C GLU A 6 -7.96 -0.35 0.14
N LEU A 7 -7.82 -1.33 -0.76
CA LEU A 7 -7.95 -1.19 -2.22
C LEU A 7 -9.27 -0.55 -2.67
N TYR A 8 -10.32 -0.55 -1.84
CA TYR A 8 -11.53 0.21 -2.12
C TYR A 8 -11.22 1.69 -2.40
N TYR A 9 -10.34 2.32 -1.62
CA TYR A 9 -9.98 3.72 -1.86
C TYR A 9 -9.16 3.88 -3.14
N LEU A 10 -8.25 2.95 -3.42
CA LEU A 10 -7.28 3.09 -4.49
C LEU A 10 -7.85 2.72 -5.86
N GLN A 11 -8.80 1.78 -5.90
CA GLN A 11 -9.34 1.20 -7.13
C GLN A 11 -10.80 1.59 -7.40
N ASP A 12 -11.61 1.79 -6.35
CA ASP A 12 -13.05 2.09 -6.50
C ASP A 12 -13.40 3.58 -6.33
N GLN A 13 -12.45 4.45 -5.93
CA GLN A 13 -12.66 5.89 -5.79
C GLN A 13 -11.74 6.69 -6.73
N PRO A 14 -12.25 7.21 -7.86
CA PRO A 14 -11.42 7.86 -8.88
C PRO A 14 -10.76 9.16 -8.40
N ASP A 15 -11.37 9.87 -7.45
CA ASP A 15 -10.87 11.14 -6.92
C ASP A 15 -10.05 10.99 -5.63
N PHE A 16 -9.65 9.76 -5.28
CA PHE A 16 -8.86 9.52 -4.08
C PHE A 16 -7.46 10.16 -4.21
N PRO A 17 -7.00 10.98 -3.25
CA PRO A 17 -5.73 11.70 -3.35
C PRO A 17 -4.52 10.77 -3.07
N LEU A 18 -4.26 9.82 -3.98
CA LEU A 18 -3.26 8.77 -3.82
C LEU A 18 -1.85 9.32 -3.53
N SER A 19 -1.40 10.33 -4.28
CA SER A 19 -0.08 10.94 -4.07
C SER A 19 0.11 11.45 -2.64
N LYS A 20 -0.93 12.10 -2.10
CA LYS A 20 -0.94 12.58 -0.71
C LYS A 20 -0.95 11.42 0.28
N ALA A 21 -1.69 10.34 0.00
CA ALA A 21 -1.72 9.16 0.85
C ALA A 21 -0.34 8.48 0.94
N ILE A 22 0.34 8.32 -0.19
CA ILE A 22 1.72 7.79 -0.25
C ILE A 22 2.66 8.69 0.55
N GLU A 23 2.66 9.99 0.27
CA GLU A 23 3.54 10.97 0.92
C GLU A 23 3.38 10.97 2.44
N ILE A 24 2.15 11.16 2.94
CA ILE A 24 1.90 11.22 4.39
C ILE A 24 2.26 9.90 5.07
N THR A 25 2.02 8.77 4.41
CA THR A 25 2.37 7.47 4.96
C THR A 25 3.88 7.28 5.02
N ALA A 26 4.60 7.55 3.94
CA ALA A 26 6.06 7.41 3.89
C ALA A 26 6.75 8.34 4.89
N ILE A 27 6.35 9.62 4.94
CA ILE A 27 6.87 10.61 5.88
C ILE A 27 6.64 10.15 7.32
N THR A 28 5.43 9.68 7.64
CA THR A 28 5.11 9.25 9.01
C THR A 28 5.86 7.98 9.39
N VAL A 29 5.93 6.99 8.49
CA VAL A 29 6.67 5.74 8.74
C VAL A 29 8.17 5.98 8.89
N SER A 30 8.72 6.96 8.18
CA SER A 30 10.15 7.30 8.26
C SER A 30 10.64 7.62 9.66
N ARG A 31 9.75 8.04 10.57
CA ARG A 31 10.07 8.32 11.99
C ARG A 31 10.71 7.13 12.69
N TRP A 32 10.39 5.91 12.24
CA TRP A 32 10.90 4.67 12.81
C TRP A 32 11.89 3.93 11.89
N CYS A 33 12.43 4.62 10.88
CA CYS A 33 13.35 4.08 9.89
C CYS A 33 14.72 4.77 9.95
N THR A 34 15.77 4.05 9.56
CA THR A 34 17.16 4.52 9.47
C THR A 34 17.75 4.36 8.07
N CYS A 35 17.13 3.54 7.23
CA CYS A 35 17.59 3.26 5.87
C CYS A 35 16.44 3.35 4.86
N PHE A 36 16.79 3.59 3.60
CA PHE A 36 15.85 3.60 2.49
C PHE A 36 16.45 2.98 1.23
N GLU A 37 15.56 2.49 0.37
CA GLU A 37 15.83 2.16 -1.02
C GLU A 37 14.66 2.63 -1.88
N ALA A 38 14.95 3.38 -2.93
CA ALA A 38 13.98 3.95 -3.85
C ALA A 38 14.42 3.73 -5.29
N ARG A 39 13.52 3.30 -6.17
CA ARG A 39 13.83 3.02 -7.58
C ARG A 39 12.63 3.31 -8.47
N LEU A 40 12.90 3.95 -9.61
CA LEU A 40 11.92 4.10 -10.68
C LEU A 40 11.83 2.78 -11.45
N ILE A 41 10.64 2.19 -11.49
CA ILE A 41 10.40 0.92 -12.22
C ILE A 41 10.20 1.22 -13.70
N ALA A 42 9.36 2.22 -13.99
CA ALA A 42 9.12 2.72 -15.34
C ALA A 42 9.32 4.25 -15.35
N PRO A 43 10.55 4.74 -15.56
CA PRO A 43 10.81 6.17 -15.63
C PRO A 43 10.01 6.85 -16.76
N GLN A 44 9.49 8.06 -16.51
CA GLN A 44 8.81 8.88 -17.53
C GLN A 44 9.73 9.25 -18.71
N SER A 45 11.04 9.29 -18.48
CA SER A 45 12.05 9.60 -19.49
C SER A 45 13.31 8.77 -19.28
N LYS A 46 13.94 8.36 -20.38
CA LYS A 46 15.22 7.64 -20.38
C LYS A 46 16.39 8.48 -19.87
N ASN A 47 16.22 9.80 -19.79
CA ASN A 47 17.27 10.73 -19.39
C ASN A 47 17.32 10.94 -17.86
N ILE A 48 16.37 10.40 -17.11
CA ILE A 48 16.31 10.57 -15.66
C ILE A 48 17.47 9.79 -15.03
N THR A 49 18.38 10.52 -14.39
CA THR A 49 19.49 9.96 -13.62
C THR A 49 19.61 10.69 -12.28
N PRO A 50 19.78 9.97 -11.16
CA PRO A 50 19.80 8.51 -11.04
C PRO A 50 18.39 7.90 -11.18
N VAL A 51 18.29 6.60 -11.54
CA VAL A 51 17.03 5.83 -11.52
C VAL A 51 16.78 5.11 -10.19
N GLN A 52 17.79 5.06 -9.33
CA GLN A 52 17.76 4.42 -8.03
C GLN A 52 18.54 5.26 -7.02
N LYS A 53 18.02 5.36 -5.80
CA LYS A 53 18.64 6.01 -4.65
C LYS A 53 18.55 5.07 -3.46
N SER A 54 19.61 4.94 -2.68
CA SER A 54 19.57 4.16 -1.44
C SER A 54 20.59 4.72 -0.45
N GLY A 55 20.39 4.43 0.83
CA GLY A 55 21.32 4.88 1.85
C GLY A 55 20.70 5.00 3.23
N ARG A 56 21.37 5.77 4.09
CA ARG A 56 20.86 6.14 5.40
C ARG A 56 19.96 7.37 5.30
N LEU A 57 18.93 7.36 6.12
CA LEU A 57 18.09 8.53 6.36
C LEU A 57 18.79 9.51 7.32
N PRO A 58 18.48 10.81 7.26
CA PRO A 58 18.95 11.78 8.25
C PRO A 58 18.60 11.36 9.69
N GLU A 59 19.51 11.61 10.64
CA GLU A 59 19.29 11.28 12.05
C GLU A 59 18.24 12.19 12.67
N ASP A 60 18.30 13.49 12.37
CA ASP A 60 17.30 14.47 12.81
C ASP A 60 15.92 14.19 12.20
N LEU A 61 14.89 14.26 13.04
CA LEU A 61 13.52 13.89 12.66
C LEU A 61 12.96 14.81 11.58
N GLN A 62 13.17 16.12 11.70
CA GLN A 62 12.62 17.09 10.75
C GLN A 62 13.32 16.97 9.40
N ALA A 63 14.66 16.89 9.41
CA ALA A 63 15.46 16.66 8.20
C ALA A 63 15.08 15.34 7.52
N ARG A 64 14.79 14.29 8.29
CA ARG A 64 14.35 13.00 7.77
C ARG A 64 13.00 13.08 7.07
N GLN A 65 12.02 13.72 7.70
CA GLN A 65 10.69 13.89 7.12
C GLN A 65 10.75 14.70 5.83
N GLN A 66 11.53 15.78 5.82
CA GLN A 66 11.77 16.57 4.61
C GLN A 66 12.41 15.72 3.51
N PHE A 67 13.49 14.99 3.82
CA PHE A 67 14.18 14.13 2.86
C PHE A 67 13.24 13.08 2.25
N VAL A 68 12.40 12.44 3.07
CA VAL A 68 11.44 11.43 2.58
C VAL A 68 10.33 12.07 1.75
N GLY A 69 9.86 13.27 2.10
CA GLY A 69 8.93 14.03 1.26
C GLY A 69 9.51 14.31 -0.12
N GLU A 70 10.72 14.86 -0.18
CA GLU A 70 11.45 15.11 -1.44
C GLU A 70 11.70 13.81 -2.24
N LEU A 71 11.96 12.70 -1.55
CA LEU A 71 12.15 11.39 -2.17
C LEU A 71 10.86 10.87 -2.83
N VAL A 72 9.72 11.00 -2.14
CA VAL A 72 8.40 10.61 -2.67
C VAL A 72 7.99 11.52 -3.82
N GLU A 73 8.17 12.84 -3.68
CA GLU A 73 7.93 13.77 -4.78
C GLU A 73 8.76 13.40 -6.01
N TRP A 74 10.04 13.09 -5.82
CA TRP A 74 10.90 12.61 -6.90
C TRP A 74 10.36 11.33 -7.55
N LEU A 75 9.91 10.33 -6.77
CA LEU A 75 9.33 9.09 -7.31
C LEU A 75 8.08 9.37 -8.15
N LEU A 76 7.10 10.09 -7.57
CA LEU A 76 5.83 10.41 -8.21
C LEU A 76 6.01 11.23 -9.49
N ALA A 77 6.91 12.22 -9.47
CA ALA A 77 7.17 13.09 -10.61
C ALA A 77 7.94 12.37 -11.75
N ASN A 78 8.61 11.26 -11.47
CA ASN A 78 9.49 10.58 -12.43
C ASN A 78 9.01 9.19 -12.86
N SER A 79 7.92 8.66 -12.30
CA SER A 79 7.34 7.35 -12.66
C SER A 79 6.17 7.43 -13.65
N ASN A 80 6.01 6.38 -14.47
CA ASN A 80 4.92 6.23 -15.43
C ASN A 80 4.33 4.81 -15.43
N PRO A 81 3.13 4.59 -14.86
CA PRO A 81 2.28 5.57 -14.18
C PRO A 81 2.91 6.11 -12.87
N PRO A 82 2.39 7.21 -12.30
CA PRO A 82 3.02 7.89 -11.15
C PRO A 82 3.22 7.02 -9.91
N ASP A 83 2.41 5.98 -9.72
CA ASP A 83 2.48 5.04 -8.61
C ASP A 83 3.31 3.78 -8.90
N LEU A 84 3.84 3.64 -10.13
CA LEU A 84 4.68 2.51 -10.52
C LEU A 84 6.14 2.76 -10.13
N PHE A 85 6.44 2.55 -8.85
CA PHE A 85 7.78 2.71 -8.29
C PHE A 85 8.07 1.77 -7.13
N TYR A 86 9.35 1.71 -6.79
CA TYR A 86 9.84 0.94 -5.66
C TYR A 86 10.25 1.89 -4.54
N LEU A 87 9.75 1.67 -3.33
CA LEU A 87 10.15 2.39 -2.13
C LEU A 87 10.11 1.46 -0.92
N LEU A 88 11.26 1.30 -0.28
CA LEU A 88 11.41 0.66 1.01
C LEU A 88 11.94 1.65 2.04
N LEU A 89 11.34 1.68 3.24
CA LEU A 89 11.85 2.38 4.42
C LEU A 89 11.94 1.40 5.58
N ASP A 90 13.08 1.37 6.28
CA ASP A 90 13.31 0.35 7.29
C ASP A 90 14.27 0.78 8.41
N ASP A 91 14.19 0.09 9.55
CA ASP A 91 15.01 0.33 10.74
C ASP A 91 16.43 -0.28 10.65
N GLN A 92 16.64 -1.18 9.69
CA GLN A 92 17.92 -1.86 9.43
C GLN A 92 18.31 -1.73 7.96
N PRO A 93 19.60 -2.01 7.62
CA PRO A 93 20.06 -1.99 6.24
C PRO A 93 19.28 -2.94 5.32
N LEU A 94 18.91 -2.43 4.15
CA LEU A 94 18.23 -3.13 3.07
C LEU A 94 19.25 -3.70 2.05
N PRO A 95 18.98 -4.83 1.34
CA PRO A 95 17.89 -5.78 1.52
C PRO A 95 18.31 -7.03 2.32
N LYS A 96 17.50 -7.41 3.32
CA LYS A 96 17.54 -8.76 3.89
C LYS A 96 16.48 -9.60 3.19
N LYS A 97 16.86 -10.76 2.64
CA LYS A 97 15.89 -11.71 2.10
C LYS A 97 14.93 -12.13 3.23
N ASP A 98 13.65 -12.29 2.89
CA ASP A 98 12.59 -12.81 3.76
C ASP A 98 12.08 -11.86 4.85
N ARG A 99 12.25 -10.53 4.69
CA ARG A 99 11.66 -9.54 5.60
C ARG A 99 10.88 -8.46 4.84
N VAL A 100 9.69 -8.14 5.31
CA VAL A 100 8.90 -6.98 4.90
C VAL A 100 9.40 -5.74 5.62
N ALA A 101 9.78 -4.70 4.86
CA ALA A 101 10.20 -3.43 5.40
C ALA A 101 9.06 -2.72 6.14
N ARG A 102 9.36 -1.69 6.93
CA ARG A 102 8.31 -0.95 7.67
C ARG A 102 7.35 -0.23 6.73
N PHE A 103 7.90 0.35 5.67
CA PHE A 103 7.19 0.76 4.47
C PHE A 103 7.71 -0.08 3.32
N ASP A 104 6.84 -0.84 2.67
CA ASP A 104 7.24 -1.85 1.69
C ASP A 104 6.37 -1.71 0.43
N HIS A 105 6.95 -1.14 -0.64
CA HIS A 105 6.26 -0.89 -1.91
C HIS A 105 7.17 -1.34 -3.06
N HIS A 106 6.85 -2.47 -3.70
CA HIS A 106 7.73 -3.07 -4.73
C HIS A 106 7.36 -2.75 -6.17
N ASP A 107 6.11 -2.36 -6.43
CA ASP A 107 5.60 -2.24 -7.81
C ASP A 107 4.55 -1.13 -7.93
N ASP A 108 3.29 -1.49 -7.77
CA ASP A 108 2.15 -0.57 -7.72
C ASP A 108 1.54 -0.56 -6.32
N THR A 109 0.46 0.21 -6.17
CA THR A 109 -0.27 0.33 -4.90
C THR A 109 -0.89 -0.98 -4.40
N CYS A 110 -1.05 -2.00 -5.25
CA CYS A 110 -1.54 -3.32 -4.85
C CYS A 110 -0.51 -4.08 -4.01
N CYS A 111 0.77 -3.75 -4.19
CA CYS A 111 1.91 -4.36 -3.51
C CYS A 111 2.41 -3.55 -2.30
N TRP A 112 1.62 -2.59 -1.84
CA TRP A 112 2.00 -1.72 -0.73
C TRP A 112 1.66 -2.36 0.62
N VAL A 113 2.69 -2.70 1.41
CA VAL A 113 2.56 -3.33 2.73
C VAL A 113 3.22 -2.46 3.79
N LEU A 114 2.64 -2.43 4.99
CA LEU A 114 3.26 -1.80 6.17
C LEU A 114 3.58 -2.85 7.22
N ASN A 115 4.76 -2.76 7.82
CA ASN A 115 5.16 -3.58 8.96
C ASN A 115 5.39 -2.71 10.19
N LEU A 116 4.33 -2.52 10.98
CA LEU A 116 4.27 -1.59 12.10
C LEU A 116 3.76 -2.30 13.37
N SER A 117 4.07 -1.76 14.55
CA SER A 117 3.34 -2.14 15.76
C SER A 117 1.90 -1.58 15.72
N SER A 118 1.06 -1.99 16.68
CA SER A 118 -0.29 -1.42 16.81
C SER A 118 -0.26 0.05 17.20
N GLU A 119 0.70 0.46 18.02
CA GLU A 119 0.91 1.84 18.46
C GLU A 119 1.39 2.73 17.31
N GLU A 120 2.38 2.26 16.55
CA GLU A 120 2.90 2.97 15.36
C GLU A 120 1.82 3.16 14.30
N PHE A 121 0.99 2.13 14.10
CA PHE A 121 -0.14 2.23 13.19
C PHE A 121 -1.19 3.23 13.67
N ALA A 122 -1.50 3.26 14.97
CA ALA A 122 -2.42 4.27 15.51
C ALA A 122 -1.88 5.71 15.30
N GLU A 123 -0.58 5.95 15.49
CA GLU A 123 0.05 7.24 15.16
C GLU A 123 -0.10 7.59 13.68
N LEU A 124 0.07 6.61 12.79
CA LEU A 124 -0.12 6.79 11.36
C LEU A 124 -1.59 7.14 11.00
N GLN A 125 -2.56 6.51 11.67
CA GLN A 125 -3.98 6.84 11.49
C GLN A 125 -4.29 8.28 11.92
N TYR A 126 -3.69 8.76 13.02
CA TYR A 126 -3.82 10.17 13.42
C TYR A 126 -3.22 11.11 12.38
N ALA A 127 -2.06 10.77 11.80
CA ALA A 127 -1.46 11.55 10.72
C ALA A 127 -2.36 11.61 9.48
N TRP A 128 -2.95 10.49 9.07
CA TRP A 128 -3.94 10.47 7.99
C TRP A 128 -5.13 11.38 8.29
N GLN A 129 -5.73 11.24 9.47
CA GLN A 129 -6.87 12.05 9.87
C GLN A 129 -6.56 13.55 9.85
N ALA A 130 -5.40 13.95 10.37
CA ALA A 130 -4.95 15.35 10.38
C ALA A 130 -4.80 15.93 8.96
N HIS A 131 -4.54 15.07 7.97
CA HIS A 131 -4.43 15.44 6.56
C HIS A 131 -5.70 15.18 5.75
N GLY A 132 -6.83 14.86 6.40
CA GLY A 132 -8.12 14.60 5.77
C GLY A 132 -8.16 13.29 4.96
N LEU A 133 -7.27 12.36 5.27
CA LEU A 133 -7.24 11.01 4.70
C LEU A 133 -8.05 10.04 5.57
N PRO A 134 -8.62 8.96 5.01
CA PRO A 134 -9.27 7.92 5.78
C PRO A 134 -8.34 7.29 6.82
N VAL A 135 -8.85 7.00 8.01
CA VAL A 135 -8.07 6.31 9.06
C VAL A 135 -7.89 4.82 8.77
N ASP A 136 -8.68 4.28 7.85
CA ASP A 136 -8.71 2.88 7.45
C ASP A 136 -8.14 2.69 6.03
N LEU A 137 -7.17 3.53 5.64
CA LEU A 137 -6.41 3.34 4.40
C LEU A 137 -5.69 2.00 4.34
N PHE A 138 -5.40 1.44 5.51
CA PHE A 138 -4.85 0.13 5.69
C PHE A 138 -5.67 -0.63 6.71
N TYR A 139 -5.62 -1.95 6.61
CA TYR A 139 -6.23 -2.86 7.56
C TYR A 139 -5.22 -3.95 7.93
N PRO A 140 -5.31 -4.51 9.15
CA PRO A 140 -4.40 -5.58 9.57
C PRO A 140 -4.63 -6.82 8.68
N GLU A 141 -3.57 -7.51 8.28
CA GLU A 141 -3.63 -8.63 7.33
C GLU A 141 -4.66 -9.69 7.72
N GLU A 142 -4.79 -9.99 9.02
CA GLU A 142 -5.76 -10.96 9.55
C GLU A 142 -7.24 -10.58 9.33
N ALA A 143 -7.53 -9.31 9.00
CA ALA A 143 -8.87 -8.85 8.65
C ALA A 143 -9.21 -9.06 7.16
N GLN A 144 -8.28 -9.55 6.34
CA GLN A 144 -8.55 -9.90 4.95
C GLN A 144 -9.58 -11.04 4.87
N ILE A 145 -10.58 -10.89 3.99
CA ILE A 145 -11.61 -11.92 3.82
C ILE A 145 -11.40 -12.64 2.49
N CYS A 146 -10.96 -13.89 2.54
CA CYS A 146 -10.88 -14.77 1.38
C CYS A 146 -12.04 -15.76 1.36
N VAL A 147 -12.84 -15.73 0.29
CA VAL A 147 -13.94 -16.67 0.07
C VAL A 147 -13.67 -17.52 -1.16
N PRO A 148 -14.18 -18.76 -1.22
CA PRO A 148 -14.08 -19.59 -2.41
C PRO A 148 -14.65 -18.88 -3.64
N TYR A 149 -14.03 -19.09 -4.82
CA TYR A 149 -14.45 -18.41 -6.03
C TYR A 149 -15.95 -18.63 -6.32
N SER A 150 -16.68 -17.53 -6.50
CA SER A 150 -18.13 -17.51 -6.68
C SER A 150 -18.55 -17.84 -8.12
N GLY A 151 -19.81 -18.23 -8.31
CA GLY A 151 -20.38 -18.49 -9.63
C GLY A 151 -20.78 -19.94 -9.88
N LYS A 152 -21.87 -20.10 -10.65
CA LYS A 152 -22.45 -21.41 -11.01
C LYS A 152 -21.87 -21.97 -12.33
N THR A 153 -21.04 -21.20 -13.03
CA THR A 153 -20.43 -21.58 -14.31
C THR A 153 -19.45 -22.74 -14.12
N TRP A 154 -19.26 -23.55 -15.16
CA TRP A 154 -18.32 -24.67 -15.12
C TRP A 154 -16.88 -24.22 -14.83
N ARG A 155 -16.47 -23.04 -15.34
CA ARG A 155 -15.18 -22.42 -15.03
C ARG A 155 -15.06 -22.04 -13.56
N GLY A 156 -16.10 -21.43 -12.98
CA GLY A 156 -16.13 -21.10 -11.55
C GLY A 156 -16.08 -22.33 -10.66
N ARG A 157 -16.77 -23.41 -11.05
CA ARG A 157 -16.70 -24.70 -10.34
C ARG A 157 -15.31 -25.34 -10.41
N LEU A 158 -14.66 -25.30 -11.59
CA LEU A 158 -13.30 -25.83 -11.77
C LEU A 158 -12.29 -25.04 -10.95
N LEU A 159 -12.33 -23.70 -11.00
CA LEU A 159 -11.47 -22.84 -10.18
C LEU A 159 -11.62 -23.12 -8.70
N ARG A 160 -12.87 -23.27 -8.22
CA ARG A 160 -13.14 -23.63 -6.83
C ARG A 160 -12.59 -25.02 -6.46
N TRP A 161 -12.74 -26.00 -7.36
CA TRP A 161 -12.19 -27.35 -7.15
C TRP A 161 -10.65 -27.34 -7.06
N LEU A 162 -9.99 -26.46 -7.82
CA LEU A 162 -8.56 -26.22 -7.75
C LEU A 162 -8.12 -25.34 -6.55
N GLY A 163 -9.03 -25.03 -5.62
CA GLY A 163 -8.73 -24.20 -4.44
C GLY A 163 -8.68 -22.69 -4.73
N GLY A 164 -9.16 -22.23 -5.88
CA GLY A 164 -9.25 -20.83 -6.23
C GLY A 164 -10.12 -20.05 -5.25
N GLN A 165 -9.56 -18.99 -4.68
CA GLN A 165 -10.21 -18.08 -3.75
C GLN A 165 -10.21 -16.66 -4.34
N LYS A 166 -11.16 -15.85 -3.87
CA LYS A 166 -11.18 -14.41 -4.09
C LYS A 166 -11.08 -13.73 -2.73
N CYS A 167 -10.05 -12.92 -2.57
CA CYS A 167 -9.82 -12.13 -1.37
C CYS A 167 -10.38 -10.72 -1.53
N TYR A 168 -10.91 -10.19 -0.44
CA TYR A 168 -11.52 -8.88 -0.35
C TYR A 168 -10.89 -8.13 0.81
N THR A 169 -10.71 -6.83 0.63
CA THR A 169 -10.49 -5.91 1.74
C THR A 169 -11.79 -5.76 2.55
N PRO A 170 -11.73 -5.30 3.82
CA PRO A 170 -12.91 -5.11 4.64
C PRO A 170 -14.02 -4.29 3.95
N LYS A 171 -13.69 -3.14 3.32
CA LYS A 171 -14.72 -2.33 2.65
C LYS A 171 -15.25 -2.94 1.37
N GLN A 172 -14.39 -3.62 0.60
CA GLN A 172 -14.85 -4.34 -0.58
C GLN A 172 -15.85 -5.43 -0.18
N TRP A 173 -15.60 -6.12 0.93
CA TRP A 173 -16.51 -7.14 1.45
C TRP A 173 -17.83 -6.56 1.97
N GLU A 174 -17.81 -5.45 2.70
CA GLU A 174 -19.02 -4.75 3.12
C GLU A 174 -19.89 -4.34 1.93
N ARG A 175 -19.26 -3.80 0.88
CA ARG A 175 -19.94 -3.43 -0.36
C ARG A 175 -20.57 -4.64 -1.04
N GLU A 176 -19.86 -5.77 -1.08
CA GLU A 176 -20.36 -7.00 -1.69
C GLU A 176 -21.55 -7.59 -0.91
N LYS A 177 -21.49 -7.59 0.42
CA LYS A 177 -22.62 -7.99 1.28
C LYS A 177 -23.87 -7.17 1.00
N ARG A 178 -23.75 -5.83 0.95
CA ARG A 178 -24.88 -4.93 0.66
C ARG A 178 -25.50 -5.21 -0.71
N LYS A 179 -24.68 -5.47 -1.74
CA LYS A 179 -25.18 -5.87 -3.07
C LYS A 179 -25.99 -7.16 -3.01
N SER A 180 -25.51 -8.16 -2.28
CA SER A 180 -26.18 -9.46 -2.15
C SER A 180 -27.53 -9.37 -1.41
N GLU A 181 -27.66 -8.42 -0.48
CA GLU A 181 -28.90 -8.15 0.24
C GLU A 181 -29.92 -7.42 -0.64
N MET A 182 -29.47 -6.48 -1.48
CA MET A 182 -30.33 -5.77 -2.43
C MET A 182 -30.80 -6.66 -3.59
N PHE A 183 -30.04 -7.70 -3.94
CA PHE A 183 -30.37 -8.64 -5.01
C PHE A 183 -30.24 -10.08 -4.51
N PRO A 184 -31.26 -10.64 -3.82
CA PRO A 184 -31.16 -11.92 -3.11
C PRO A 184 -30.89 -13.16 -4.01
N GLY A 185 -30.81 -13.00 -5.34
CA GLY A 185 -30.38 -14.02 -6.29
C GLY A 185 -28.86 -14.08 -6.55
N THR A 186 -28.10 -13.08 -6.13
CA THR A 186 -26.64 -12.98 -6.29
C THR A 186 -25.97 -13.09 -4.94
N ARG A 187 -25.94 -14.29 -4.35
CA ARG A 187 -25.07 -14.54 -3.19
C ARG A 187 -23.61 -14.68 -3.66
N PRO A 188 -22.64 -14.04 -2.98
CA PRO A 188 -21.22 -14.30 -3.19
C PRO A 188 -20.87 -15.76 -2.89
#